data_AF-A0A6S6TTS1-F1
#
_entry.id   AF-A0A6S6TTS1-F1
#
_cell.length_a   1.000
_cell.length_b   1.000
_cell.length_c   1.000
_cell.angle_alpha   90.00
_cell.angle_beta   90.00
_cell.angle_gamma   90.00
#
_symmetry.space_group_name_H-M   'P 1'
#
loop_
_entity.id
_entity.type
_entity.pdbx_description
1 polymer ?
#
loop_
_entity_poly.entity_id
_entity_poly.type
_entity_poly.pdbx_seq_one_letter_code
_entity_poly.pdbx_strand_id
1 'polypeptide(L)'
;MRIMGRKEILMNTKWDEFEMGTCRLFVNLFNQYIPFIFFQEHKPLPGISDRMIIALNHVMALNKDEQDIDLDEIGTNKVKEIHLDQENDRFSGIYSEIIMDTTSGAYVSLIVKDGKIITIDRDGSYFDSLNED
;
A
#
# COMPACT_ATOMS: atom_id res chain seq x y z
N MET A 1 -12.76 -10.52 8.55
CA MET A 1 -12.00 -9.35 8.08
C MET A 1 -12.80 -8.09 8.37
N ARG A 2 -12.19 -7.05 8.98
CA ARG A 2 -12.88 -5.80 9.29
C ARG A 2 -12.59 -4.78 8.20
N ILE A 3 -13.62 -4.38 7.45
CA ILE A 3 -13.52 -3.24 6.52
C ILE A 3 -13.44 -1.97 7.36
N MET A 4 -12.47 -1.13 7.04
CA MET A 4 -12.31 0.18 7.68
C MET A 4 -13.08 1.25 6.91
N GLY A 5 -13.87 2.03 7.65
CA GLY A 5 -14.63 3.14 7.08
C GLY A 5 -13.78 4.41 6.93
N ARG A 6 -14.13 5.25 5.96
CA ARG A 6 -13.50 6.56 5.69
C ARG A 6 -13.26 7.38 6.97
N LYS A 7 -14.27 7.50 7.83
CA LYS A 7 -14.18 8.27 9.08
C LYS A 7 -13.14 7.71 10.04
N GLU A 8 -13.06 6.38 10.17
CA GLU A 8 -12.07 5.72 11.02
C GLU A 8 -10.65 5.95 10.50
N ILE A 9 -10.44 5.82 9.19
CA ILE A 9 -9.14 6.10 8.56
C ILE A 9 -8.73 7.54 8.83
N LEU A 10 -9.59 8.51 8.48
CA LEU A 10 -9.30 9.94 8.63
C LEU A 10 -9.01 10.35 10.09
N MET A 11 -9.71 9.77 11.07
CA MET A 11 -9.47 10.06 12.49
C MET A 11 -8.12 9.52 13.00
N ASN A 12 -7.60 8.46 12.37
CA ASN A 12 -6.33 7.84 12.74
C ASN A 12 -5.16 8.29 11.85
N THR A 13 -5.44 9.00 10.76
CA THR A 13 -4.42 9.58 9.87
C THR A 13 -3.83 10.85 10.49
N LYS A 14 -2.51 10.88 10.62
CA LYS A 14 -1.74 12.07 10.96
C LYS A 14 -1.17 12.66 9.68
N TRP A 15 -1.39 13.95 9.47
CA TRP A 15 -0.84 14.69 8.33
C TRP A 15 0.44 15.40 8.74
N ASP A 16 1.46 15.36 7.88
CA ASP A 16 2.71 16.09 8.09
C ASP A 16 2.75 17.44 7.34
N GLU A 17 3.89 18.12 7.38
CA GLU A 17 4.10 19.42 6.73
C GLU A 17 4.10 19.35 5.20
N PHE A 18 4.30 18.16 4.64
CA PHE A 18 4.22 17.88 3.20
C PHE A 18 2.82 17.41 2.79
N GLU A 19 1.87 17.49 3.72
CA GLU A 19 0.50 17.03 3.56
C GLU A 19 0.41 15.54 3.19
N MET A 20 1.37 14.72 3.64
CA MET A 20 1.32 13.27 3.54
C MET A 20 0.59 12.68 4.75
N GLY A 21 -0.36 11.80 4.48
CA GLY A 21 -1.15 11.15 5.52
C GLY A 21 -0.48 9.88 6.00
N THR A 22 -0.30 9.69 7.31
CA THR A 22 0.18 8.43 7.89
C THR A 22 -0.86 7.81 8.81
N CYS A 23 -1.27 6.58 8.54
CA CYS A 23 -2.14 5.77 9.41
C CYS A 23 -1.45 4.44 9.74
N ARG A 24 -1.12 4.20 11.02
CA ARG A 24 -0.45 2.95 11.43
C ARG A 24 -1.49 1.89 11.82
N LEU A 25 -1.46 0.75 11.15
CA LEU A 25 -2.46 -0.31 11.29
C LEU A 25 -1.79 -1.67 11.40
N PHE A 26 -2.44 -2.61 12.07
CA PHE A 26 -1.97 -3.99 12.18
C PHE A 26 -2.39 -4.80 10.95
N VAL A 27 -1.43 -5.28 10.16
CA VAL A 27 -1.68 -6.09 8.97
C VAL A 27 -1.41 -7.55 9.30
N ASN A 28 -2.46 -8.38 9.22
CA ASN A 28 -2.41 -9.79 9.63
C ASN A 28 -1.41 -10.61 8.81
N LEU A 29 -1.33 -10.39 7.49
CA LEU A 29 -0.42 -11.13 6.61
C LEU A 29 1.04 -11.07 7.09
N PHE A 30 1.47 -9.91 7.59
CA PHE A 30 2.84 -9.68 8.07
C PHE A 30 2.98 -9.75 9.59
N ASN A 31 1.86 -9.92 10.32
CA ASN A 31 1.82 -9.90 11.78
C ASN A 31 2.51 -8.65 12.39
N GLN A 32 2.27 -7.48 11.79
CA GLN A 32 3.01 -6.25 12.09
C GLN A 32 2.10 -5.00 12.07
N TYR A 33 2.38 -4.02 12.95
CA TYR A 33 1.89 -2.65 12.79
C TYR A 33 2.71 -1.90 11.75
N ILE A 34 2.08 -1.56 10.63
CA ILE A 34 2.73 -0.97 9.45
C ILE A 34 2.12 0.42 9.20
N PRO A 35 2.95 1.45 8.93
CA PRO A 35 2.45 2.73 8.49
C PRO A 35 1.94 2.64 7.04
N PHE A 36 0.68 3.01 6.84
CA PHE A 36 0.12 3.32 5.53
C PHE A 36 0.35 4.81 5.25
N ILE A 37 1.02 5.11 4.15
CA ILE A 37 1.35 6.45 3.69
C ILE A 37 0.41 6.79 2.53
N PHE A 38 -0.37 7.85 2.70
CA PHE A 38 -1.27 8.40 1.71
C PHE A 38 -0.57 9.56 1.02
N PHE A 39 -0.24 9.38 -0.27
CA PHE A 39 0.25 10.44 -1.14
C PHE A 39 -0.95 11.05 -1.86
N GLN A 40 -1.04 12.37 -1.84
CA GLN A 40 -2.11 13.11 -2.51
C GLN A 40 -1.50 14.07 -3.53
N GLU A 41 -2.21 14.28 -4.63
CA GLU A 41 -1.71 15.16 -5.69
C GLU A 41 -2.03 16.63 -5.40
N HIS A 42 -3.20 16.98 -4.83
CA HIS A 42 -3.69 18.38 -4.86
C HIS A 42 -4.61 18.87 -3.71
N LYS A 43 -4.52 20.20 -3.51
CA LYS A 43 -5.24 21.15 -2.63
C LYS A 43 -6.76 21.26 -2.92
N PRO A 44 -7.62 21.78 -2.00
CA PRO A 44 -7.35 22.76 -0.93
C PRO A 44 -7.05 22.19 0.46
N LEU A 45 -7.30 20.91 0.71
CA LEU A 45 -7.02 20.27 1.99
C LEU A 45 -6.57 18.83 1.76
N PRO A 46 -5.66 18.30 2.58
CA PRO A 46 -5.25 16.91 2.52
C PRO A 46 -6.45 15.97 2.57
N GLY A 47 -6.53 15.08 1.58
CA GLY A 47 -7.65 14.19 1.38
C GLY A 47 -7.22 12.75 1.12
N ILE A 48 -8.12 11.82 1.42
CA ILE A 48 -7.96 10.41 1.04
C ILE A 48 -9.06 10.10 0.01
N SER A 49 -8.65 9.70 -1.21
CA SER A 49 -9.56 9.30 -2.28
C SER A 49 -10.30 8.00 -1.93
N ASP A 50 -11.44 7.75 -2.58
CA ASP A 50 -12.18 6.50 -2.39
C ASP A 50 -11.33 5.28 -2.78
N ARG A 51 -10.53 5.41 -3.84
CA ARG A 51 -9.67 4.34 -4.35
C ARG A 51 -8.52 4.03 -3.38
N MET A 52 -7.92 5.02 -2.73
CA MET A 52 -6.97 4.80 -1.65
C MET A 52 -7.59 4.06 -0.45
N ILE A 53 -8.85 4.36 -0.10
CA ILE A 53 -9.56 3.63 0.97
C ILE A 53 -9.80 2.17 0.57
N ILE A 54 -10.15 1.92 -0.69
CA ILE A 54 -10.33 0.56 -1.22
C ILE A 54 -8.98 -0.17 -1.21
N ALA A 55 -7.91 0.46 -1.69
CA ALA A 55 -6.56 -0.08 -1.69
C ALA A 55 -6.08 -0.46 -0.28
N LEU A 56 -6.31 0.41 0.70
CA LEU A 56 -6.04 0.10 2.11
C LEU A 56 -6.78 -1.17 2.53
N ASN A 57 -8.09 -1.25 2.25
CA ASN A 57 -8.89 -2.40 2.65
C ASN A 57 -8.47 -3.68 1.92
N HIS A 58 -8.03 -3.59 0.67
CA HIS A 58 -7.43 -4.69 -0.08
C HIS A 58 -6.18 -5.23 0.61
N VAL A 59 -5.27 -4.36 1.05
CA VAL A 59 -4.07 -4.78 1.80
C VAL A 59 -4.46 -5.42 3.14
N MET A 60 -5.39 -4.82 3.86
CA MET A 60 -5.89 -5.35 5.14
C MET A 60 -6.60 -6.71 4.98
N ALA A 61 -7.04 -7.03 3.76
CA ALA A 61 -7.71 -8.27 3.39
C ALA A 61 -6.77 -9.40 2.99
N LEU A 62 -5.51 -9.10 2.68
CA LEU A 62 -4.59 -10.09 2.12
C LEU A 62 -4.44 -11.31 3.04
N ASN A 63 -4.55 -12.48 2.43
CA ASN A 63 -4.31 -13.78 3.05
C ASN A 63 -3.25 -14.55 2.26
N LYS A 64 -2.30 -15.20 2.95
CA LYS A 64 -1.23 -16.01 2.34
C LYS A 64 -1.80 -17.12 1.46
N ASP A 65 -2.91 -17.74 1.87
CA ASP A 65 -3.53 -18.85 1.12
C ASP A 65 -4.13 -18.44 -0.23
N GLU A 66 -4.34 -17.14 -0.45
CA GLU A 66 -4.97 -16.58 -1.65
C GLU A 66 -3.96 -15.89 -2.59
N GLN A 67 -2.67 -15.87 -2.22
CA GLN A 67 -1.62 -15.27 -3.04
C GLN A 67 -0.91 -16.34 -3.86
N ASP A 68 -0.68 -16.04 -5.13
CA ASP A 68 0.09 -16.90 -6.04
C ASP A 68 1.61 -16.68 -5.93
N ILE A 69 2.04 -15.72 -5.09
CA ILE A 69 3.45 -15.34 -4.89
C ILE A 69 3.97 -15.93 -3.59
N ASP A 70 5.12 -16.59 -3.67
CA ASP A 70 5.83 -17.09 -2.50
C ASP A 70 6.60 -15.94 -1.81
N LEU A 71 6.02 -15.42 -0.73
CA LEU A 71 6.64 -14.38 0.08
C LEU A 71 7.95 -14.84 0.75
N ASP A 72 8.17 -16.14 0.87
CA ASP A 72 9.40 -16.67 1.47
C ASP A 72 10.61 -16.43 0.54
N GLU A 73 10.40 -16.23 -0.78
CA GLU A 73 11.44 -15.83 -1.75
C GLU A 73 12.02 -14.43 -1.50
N ILE A 74 11.29 -13.56 -0.80
CA ILE A 74 11.75 -12.22 -0.47
C ILE A 74 12.83 -12.29 0.63
N GLY A 75 12.87 -13.37 1.40
CA GLY A 75 13.85 -13.59 2.47
C GLY A 75 13.63 -12.69 3.70
N THR A 76 12.46 -12.06 3.82
CA THR A 76 12.09 -11.16 4.91
C THR A 76 10.57 -11.03 4.98
N ASN A 77 10.05 -10.85 6.19
CA ASN A 77 8.65 -10.48 6.44
C ASN A 77 8.53 -9.06 7.02
N LYS A 78 9.64 -8.32 7.09
CA LYS A 78 9.68 -7.00 7.71
C LYS A 78 9.24 -5.96 6.69
N VAL A 79 8.01 -5.47 6.85
CA VAL A 79 7.47 -4.39 6.04
C VAL A 79 7.89 -3.06 6.67
N LYS A 80 8.37 -2.13 5.86
CA LYS A 80 8.69 -0.78 6.30
C LYS A 80 7.44 0.08 6.34
N GLU A 81 6.73 0.13 5.22
CA GLU A 81 5.56 0.98 4.99
C GLU A 81 4.76 0.52 3.78
N ILE A 82 3.55 1.05 3.63
CA ILE A 82 2.64 0.74 2.53
C ILE A 82 2.22 2.05 1.90
N HIS A 83 2.48 2.21 0.61
CA HIS A 83 2.18 3.42 -0.14
C HIS A 83 0.83 3.29 -0.83
N LEU A 84 0.01 4.31 -0.64
CA LEU A 84 -1.28 4.51 -1.29
C LEU A 84 -1.18 5.85 -2.01
N ASP A 85 -0.92 5.81 -3.31
CA ASP A 85 -0.73 7.00 -4.11
C ASP A 85 -1.99 7.37 -4.89
N GLN A 86 -2.43 8.62 -4.74
CA GLN A 86 -3.54 9.15 -5.52
C GLN A 86 -3.21 9.22 -7.01
N GLU A 87 -1.95 9.39 -7.42
CA GLU A 87 -1.54 9.37 -8.83
C GLU A 87 -1.96 8.04 -9.49
N ASN A 88 -1.98 6.94 -8.73
CA ASN A 88 -2.39 5.63 -9.22
C ASN A 88 -3.89 5.51 -9.50
N ASP A 89 -4.71 6.52 -9.14
CA ASP A 89 -6.14 6.53 -9.45
C ASP A 89 -6.41 6.64 -10.96
N ARG A 90 -5.41 7.06 -11.76
CA ARG A 90 -5.44 7.12 -13.23
C ARG A 90 -5.36 5.75 -13.92
N PHE A 91 -4.89 4.72 -13.22
CA PHE A 91 -4.68 3.40 -13.80
C PHE A 91 -5.92 2.50 -13.69
N SER A 92 -5.96 1.49 -14.56
CA SER A 92 -6.98 0.45 -14.48
C SER A 92 -6.75 -0.48 -13.28
N GLY A 93 -7.65 -0.42 -12.31
CA GLY A 93 -7.61 -1.22 -11.07
C GLY A 93 -7.02 -0.49 -9.86
N ILE A 94 -7.18 -1.07 -8.69
CA ILE A 94 -6.85 -0.43 -7.42
C ILE A 94 -5.48 -0.88 -6.92
N TYR A 95 -4.52 0.04 -6.87
CA TYR A 95 -3.14 -0.25 -6.56
C TYR A 95 -2.72 0.18 -5.16
N SER A 96 -1.78 -0.57 -4.60
CA SER A 96 -0.96 -0.18 -3.44
C SER A 96 0.40 -0.85 -3.53
N GLU A 97 1.40 -0.23 -2.91
CA GLU A 97 2.76 -0.75 -2.88
C GLU A 97 3.18 -1.06 -1.45
N ILE A 98 3.66 -2.28 -1.20
CA ILE A 98 4.15 -2.71 0.11
C ILE A 98 5.68 -2.73 0.07
N ILE A 99 6.32 -1.82 0.80
CA ILE A 99 7.77 -1.68 0.80
C ILE A 99 8.38 -2.52 1.92
N MET A 100 9.31 -3.40 1.55
CA MET A 100 9.93 -4.37 2.46
C MET A 100 11.45 -4.14 2.58
N ASP A 101 11.96 -4.31 3.80
CA ASP A 101 13.40 -4.30 4.07
C ASP A 101 13.98 -5.69 3.76
N THR A 102 14.97 -5.78 2.86
CA THR A 102 15.73 -7.02 2.67
C THR A 102 16.96 -7.08 3.58
N THR A 103 17.48 -8.30 3.79
CA THR A 103 18.69 -8.53 4.58
C THR A 103 19.94 -7.90 3.98
N SER A 104 19.95 -7.57 2.68
CA SER A 104 21.05 -6.88 2.00
C SER A 104 21.00 -5.35 2.12
N GLY A 105 19.92 -4.80 2.72
CA GLY A 105 19.68 -3.37 2.79
C GLY A 105 19.07 -2.77 1.51
N ALA A 106 18.81 -3.59 0.48
CA ALA A 106 17.99 -3.21 -0.66
C ALA A 106 16.50 -3.18 -0.26
N TYR A 107 15.71 -2.37 -0.96
CA TYR A 107 14.25 -2.40 -0.83
C TYR A 107 13.65 -3.28 -1.91
N VAL A 108 12.56 -3.95 -1.54
CA VAL A 108 11.72 -4.69 -2.47
C VAL A 108 10.28 -4.24 -2.25
N SER A 109 9.57 -4.05 -3.35
CA SER A 109 8.19 -3.62 -3.36
C SER A 109 7.28 -4.76 -3.81
N LEU A 110 6.22 -5.02 -3.05
CA LEU A 110 5.14 -5.88 -3.52
C LEU A 110 4.04 -5.00 -4.09
N ILE A 111 3.71 -5.23 -5.35
CA ILE A 111 2.64 -4.50 -6.00
C ILE A 111 1.35 -5.27 -5.78
N VAL A 112 0.40 -4.63 -5.13
CA VAL A 112 -0.94 -5.16 -4.93
C VAL A 112 -1.88 -4.48 -5.91
N LYS A 113 -2.65 -5.27 -6.64
CA LYS A 113 -3.73 -4.82 -7.51
C LYS A 113 -5.01 -5.57 -7.14
N ASP A 114 -6.08 -4.84 -6.86
CA ASP A 114 -7.41 -5.41 -6.62
C ASP A 114 -7.43 -6.53 -5.55
N GLY A 115 -6.64 -6.37 -4.49
CA GLY A 115 -6.58 -7.34 -3.39
C GLY A 115 -5.68 -8.54 -3.63
N LYS A 116 -4.88 -8.53 -4.69
CA LYS A 116 -3.88 -9.58 -4.97
C LYS A 116 -2.49 -8.99 -5.15
N ILE A 117 -1.49 -9.65 -4.62
CA ILE A 117 -0.10 -9.34 -4.94
C ILE A 117 0.15 -9.86 -6.36
N ILE A 118 0.50 -8.97 -7.28
CA ILE A 118 0.64 -9.31 -8.71
C ILE A 118 2.10 -9.40 -9.16
N THR A 119 3.02 -8.75 -8.45
CA THR A 119 4.45 -8.85 -8.74
C THR A 119 5.30 -8.43 -7.55
N ILE A 120 6.58 -8.84 -7.60
CA ILE A 120 7.66 -8.38 -6.74
C ILE A 120 8.54 -7.44 -7.57
N ASP A 121 8.43 -6.15 -7.34
CA ASP A 121 9.26 -5.12 -7.95
C ASP A 121 10.54 -4.91 -7.13
N ARG A 122 11.70 -5.01 -7.80
CA ARG A 122 13.02 -4.90 -7.17
C ARG A 122 13.80 -3.67 -7.63
N ASP A 123 13.33 -2.97 -8.64
CA ASP A 123 13.99 -1.78 -9.19
C ASP A 123 13.11 -0.52 -9.16
N GLY A 124 11.85 -0.65 -8.75
CA GLY A 124 10.91 0.45 -8.58
C GLY A 124 10.27 0.92 -9.89
N SER A 125 10.45 0.17 -10.99
CA SER A 125 10.00 0.59 -12.33
C SER A 125 8.58 0.12 -12.69
N TYR A 126 7.88 -0.58 -11.79
CA TYR A 126 6.58 -1.17 -12.14
C TYR A 126 5.57 -0.11 -12.59
N PHE A 127 5.39 0.96 -11.81
CA PHE A 127 4.41 2.00 -12.14
C PHE A 127 4.79 2.79 -13.40
N ASP A 128 6.08 2.98 -13.67
CA ASP A 128 6.58 3.61 -14.91
C ASP A 128 6.25 2.79 -16.17
N SER A 129 6.01 1.49 -16.01
CA SER A 129 5.68 0.58 -17.11
C SER A 129 4.18 0.50 -17.43
N LEU A 130 3.33 1.08 -16.59
CA LEU A 130 1.88 1.06 -16.77
C LEU A 130 1.45 2.09 -17.81
N ASN A 131 0.41 1.74 -18.58
CA ASN A 131 -0.30 2.71 -19.42
C ASN A 131 -1.46 3.31 -18.62
N GLU A 132 -1.66 4.62 -18.77
CA GLU A 132 -2.86 5.31 -18.28
C GLU A 132 -4.10 4.89 -19.11
N ASP A 133 -5.27 4.89 -18.47
CA ASP A 133 -6.56 4.62 -19.13
C ASP A 133 -7.13 5.89 -19.83
#